data_AF-A0A5Q3H5Z4-F1
#
_entry.id   AF-A0A5Q3H5Z4-F1
#
_cell.length_a   1.000
_cell.length_b   1.000
_cell.length_c   1.000
_cell.angle_alpha   90.00
_cell.angle_beta   90.00
_cell.angle_gamma   90.00
#
_symmetry.space_group_name_H-M   'P 1'
#
loop_
_entity.id
_entity.type
_entity.pdbx_description
1 polymer ?
#
loop_
_entity_poly.entity_id
_entity_poly.type
_entity_poly.pdbx_seq_one_letter_code
_entity_poly.pdbx_strand_id
1 'polypeptide(L)'
;MNRPLNIGVAAAVAAAGFLTACAGGSGPGSGPLYRCENGIEFRVKFVDDTAVLEGPGGYDLLNRDAGGQGPQQTVYSNPRMRAEFGLGASGREARLHYPMLPLTARCVRD
;
A
#
# COMPACT_ATOMS: atom_id res chain seq x y z
N MET A 1 8.60 -61.53 42.66
CA MET A 1 7.83 -61.67 41.41
C MET A 1 8.00 -60.38 40.59
N ASN A 2 8.87 -60.36 39.59
CA ASN A 2 9.04 -59.21 38.69
C ASN A 2 9.03 -59.70 37.22
N ARG A 3 8.03 -59.31 36.43
CA ARG A 3 8.09 -59.34 34.96
C ARG A 3 7.48 -58.03 34.44
N PRO A 4 8.23 -57.21 33.68
CA PRO A 4 7.72 -55.96 33.13
C PRO A 4 6.92 -56.21 31.85
N LEU A 5 5.75 -55.59 31.76
CA LEU A 5 4.91 -55.55 30.56
C LEU A 5 5.13 -54.25 29.79
N ASN A 6 5.29 -54.44 28.48
CA ASN A 6 4.91 -53.58 27.37
C ASN A 6 5.66 -52.28 27.09
N ILE A 7 6.54 -52.41 26.10
CA ILE A 7 6.89 -51.42 25.08
C ILE A 7 5.61 -51.10 24.29
N GLY A 8 5.07 -49.89 24.47
CA GLY A 8 3.94 -49.35 23.73
C GLY A 8 4.30 -47.97 23.20
N VAL A 9 4.54 -47.91 21.90
CA VAL A 9 4.79 -46.71 21.11
C VAL A 9 3.68 -45.67 21.32
N ALA A 10 4.04 -44.46 21.75
CA ALA A 10 3.23 -43.27 21.54
C ALA A 10 4.14 -42.04 21.53
N ALA A 11 4.59 -41.68 20.33
CA ALA A 11 5.21 -40.39 20.05
C ALA A 11 4.20 -39.26 20.31
N ALA A 12 4.54 -38.33 21.19
CA ALA A 12 3.86 -37.04 21.28
C ALA A 12 4.93 -35.95 21.38
N VAL A 13 5.39 -35.54 20.19
CA VAL A 13 6.30 -34.43 19.97
C VAL A 13 5.56 -33.12 20.21
N ALA A 14 6.18 -32.28 21.03
CA ALA A 14 6.21 -30.81 21.06
C ALA A 14 5.15 -29.99 20.29
N ALA A 15 4.52 -29.04 20.99
CA ALA A 15 4.18 -27.73 20.44
C ALA A 15 3.94 -26.69 21.55
N ALA A 16 5.03 -26.13 22.11
CA ALA A 16 4.99 -24.80 22.70
C ALA A 16 5.14 -23.79 21.54
N GLY A 17 4.10 -23.02 21.26
CA GLY A 17 4.09 -22.05 20.16
C GLY A 17 3.31 -20.80 20.56
N PHE A 18 4.06 -19.73 20.82
CA PHE A 18 3.58 -18.40 21.14
C PHE A 18 2.71 -17.83 20.00
N LEU A 19 1.46 -17.50 20.28
CA LEU A 19 0.66 -16.63 19.41
C LEU A 19 0.88 -15.17 19.80
N THR A 20 2.09 -14.66 19.58
CA THR A 20 2.31 -13.21 19.43
C THR A 20 1.87 -12.83 18.02
N ALA A 21 0.56 -12.57 17.85
CA ALA A 21 0.05 -11.93 16.65
C ALA A 21 0.51 -10.47 16.63
N CYS A 22 1.44 -10.17 15.73
CA CYS A 22 1.97 -8.83 15.52
C CYS A 22 0.90 -7.82 15.09
N ALA A 23 1.08 -6.61 15.59
CA ALA A 23 0.47 -5.35 15.22
C ALA A 23 0.37 -5.10 13.70
N GLY A 24 -0.64 -4.32 13.31
CA GLY A 24 -0.75 -3.75 11.97
C GLY A 24 -2.16 -3.36 11.53
N GLY A 25 -3.09 -3.08 12.46
CA GLY A 25 -4.42 -2.61 12.12
C GLY A 25 -4.38 -1.12 11.78
N SER A 26 -4.10 -0.80 10.52
CA SER A 26 -4.19 0.57 10.03
C SER A 26 -5.65 1.04 10.12
N GLY A 27 -5.91 2.00 11.01
CA GLY A 27 -7.24 2.54 11.26
C GLY A 27 -7.87 3.22 10.04
N PRO A 28 -9.18 3.54 10.07
CA PRO A 28 -9.86 4.19 8.96
C PRO A 28 -9.23 5.55 8.68
N GLY A 29 -8.54 5.68 7.54
CA GLY A 29 -7.61 6.79 7.22
C GLY A 29 -6.20 6.32 6.79
N SER A 30 -6.01 5.02 6.55
CA SER A 30 -4.72 4.31 6.45
C SER A 30 -3.93 4.42 5.14
N GLY A 31 -4.17 5.43 4.32
CA GLY A 31 -3.38 5.64 3.10
C GLY A 31 -2.01 6.26 3.42
N PRO A 32 -0.91 5.89 2.73
CA PRO A 32 0.34 6.64 2.84
C PRO A 32 0.13 8.12 2.48
N LEU A 33 0.74 9.00 3.27
CA LEU A 33 0.74 10.45 3.01
C LEU A 33 1.79 10.77 1.95
N TYR A 34 1.37 11.51 0.93
CA TYR A 34 2.23 12.07 -0.08
C TYR A 34 2.28 13.58 0.10
N ARG A 35 3.50 14.12 0.13
CA ARG A 35 3.76 15.55 0.12
C ARG A 35 4.35 15.92 -1.23
N CYS A 36 3.75 16.90 -1.87
CA CYS A 36 4.18 17.37 -3.17
C CYS A 36 4.79 18.75 -3.11
N GLU A 37 5.44 19.11 -4.20
CA GLU A 37 5.76 20.49 -4.53
C GLU A 37 4.50 21.36 -4.49
N ASN A 38 4.68 22.68 -4.27
CA ASN A 38 3.60 23.67 -4.20
C ASN A 38 2.62 23.49 -3.02
N GLY A 39 3.02 22.74 -1.98
CA GLY A 39 2.24 22.59 -0.74
C GLY A 39 1.03 21.69 -0.86
N ILE A 40 0.95 20.86 -1.92
CA ILE A 40 -0.12 19.88 -2.09
C ILE A 40 0.20 18.65 -1.22
N GLU A 41 -0.76 18.19 -0.45
CA GLU A 41 -0.66 16.99 0.37
C GLU A 41 -1.92 16.13 0.19
N PHE A 42 -1.74 14.81 0.10
CA PHE A 42 -2.87 13.87 0.01
C PHE A 42 -2.52 12.50 0.58
N ARG A 43 -3.52 11.77 1.08
CA ARG A 43 -3.41 10.33 1.34
C ARG A 43 -3.95 9.57 0.15
N VAL A 44 -3.35 8.42 -0.16
CA VAL A 44 -3.86 7.54 -1.22
C VAL A 44 -4.32 6.20 -0.68
N LYS A 45 -5.50 5.76 -1.12
CA LYS A 45 -5.98 4.41 -0.89
C LYS A 45 -6.16 3.70 -2.22
N PHE A 46 -5.42 2.61 -2.41
CA PHE A 46 -5.60 1.75 -3.57
C PHE A 46 -6.68 0.71 -3.26
N VAL A 47 -7.69 0.62 -4.12
CA VAL A 47 -8.80 -0.34 -4.01
C VAL A 47 -9.02 -0.94 -5.39
N ASP A 48 -8.69 -2.22 -5.55
CA ASP A 48 -8.73 -2.93 -6.82
C ASP A 48 -7.96 -2.15 -7.92
N ASP A 49 -8.67 -1.74 -8.97
CA ASP A 49 -8.15 -0.95 -10.09
C ASP A 49 -8.40 0.56 -9.94
N THR A 50 -8.57 1.04 -8.70
CA THR A 50 -8.77 2.46 -8.42
C THR A 50 -7.79 2.98 -7.37
N ALA A 51 -7.52 4.28 -7.45
CA ALA A 51 -6.82 5.03 -6.43
C ALA A 51 -7.73 6.17 -5.96
N VAL A 52 -8.01 6.20 -4.66
CA VAL A 52 -8.73 7.30 -4.02
C VAL A 52 -7.72 8.21 -3.37
N LEU A 53 -7.63 9.45 -3.83
CA LEU A 53 -6.78 10.49 -3.27
C LEU A 53 -7.62 11.37 -2.35
N GLU A 54 -7.26 11.43 -1.09
CA GLU A 54 -7.89 12.26 -0.06
C GLU A 54 -6.98 13.44 0.26
N GLY A 55 -7.44 14.66 -0.04
CA GLY A 55 -6.72 15.89 0.27
C GLY A 55 -7.64 16.94 0.92
N PRO A 56 -7.12 18.15 1.18
CA PRO A 56 -7.89 19.23 1.81
C PRO A 56 -9.16 19.63 1.06
N GLY A 57 -9.18 19.43 -0.27
CA GLY A 57 -10.31 19.73 -1.14
C GLY A 57 -11.35 18.61 -1.29
N GLY A 58 -11.19 17.49 -0.58
CA GLY A 58 -12.06 16.32 -0.66
C GLY A 58 -11.36 15.10 -1.28
N TYR A 59 -12.15 14.25 -1.93
CA TYR A 59 -11.68 12.97 -2.50
C TYR A 59 -11.73 13.02 -4.03
N ASP A 60 -10.67 12.54 -4.66
CA ASP A 60 -10.63 12.26 -6.09
C ASP A 60 -10.48 10.76 -6.32
N LEU A 61 -11.39 10.19 -7.11
CA LEU A 61 -11.31 8.80 -7.56
C LEU A 61 -10.65 8.75 -8.93
N LEU A 62 -9.62 7.92 -9.05
CA LEU A 62 -8.86 7.71 -10.28
C LEU A 62 -8.92 6.23 -10.64
N ASN A 63 -9.09 5.93 -11.92
CA ASN A 63 -9.10 4.57 -12.44
C ASN A 63 -7.71 4.20 -12.94
N ARG A 64 -7.34 2.92 -12.85
CA ARG A 64 -6.09 2.41 -13.38
C ARG A 64 -6.04 2.68 -14.89
N ASP A 65 -4.96 3.30 -15.30
CA ASP A 65 -4.63 3.60 -16.68
C ASP A 65 -3.52 2.64 -17.12
N ALA A 66 -3.51 2.23 -18.39
CA ALA A 66 -2.49 1.34 -18.95
C ALA A 66 -1.12 2.02 -19.11
N GLY A 67 -0.94 3.22 -18.56
CA GLY A 67 0.30 3.96 -18.56
C GLY A 67 1.34 3.44 -17.57
N GLY A 68 2.61 3.73 -17.85
CA GLY A 68 3.76 3.41 -17.00
C GLY A 68 4.97 3.05 -17.86
N GLN A 69 6.15 3.52 -17.49
CA GLN A 69 7.40 3.24 -18.20
C GLN A 69 8.19 2.07 -17.58
N GLY A 70 7.70 1.47 -16.49
CA GLY A 70 8.36 0.37 -15.81
C GLY A 70 7.41 -0.49 -14.97
N PRO A 71 7.85 -1.68 -14.54
CA PRO A 71 7.01 -2.69 -13.90
C PRO A 71 6.48 -2.26 -12.51
N GLN A 72 7.14 -1.30 -11.87
CA GLN A 72 6.73 -0.75 -10.57
C GLN A 72 5.88 0.51 -10.70
N GLN A 73 5.89 1.14 -11.89
CA GLN A 73 5.15 2.35 -12.13
C GLN A 73 3.69 2.01 -12.39
N THR A 74 2.80 2.57 -11.59
CA THR A 74 1.35 2.46 -11.81
C THR A 74 0.75 3.82 -12.06
N VAL A 75 -0.11 3.88 -13.08
CA VAL A 75 -0.74 5.13 -13.49
C VAL A 75 -2.22 5.03 -13.23
N TYR A 76 -2.77 6.09 -12.65
CA TYR A 76 -4.19 6.25 -12.44
C TYR A 76 -4.62 7.60 -13.00
N SER A 77 -5.81 7.68 -13.60
CA SER A 77 -6.29 8.92 -14.19
C SER A 77 -7.80 9.08 -14.07
N ASN A 78 -8.22 10.34 -14.15
CA ASN A 78 -9.60 10.75 -14.36
C ASN A 78 -9.61 12.01 -15.25
N PRO A 79 -10.78 12.59 -15.59
CA PRO A 79 -10.82 13.79 -16.44
C PRO A 79 -10.12 15.02 -15.86
N ARG A 80 -9.88 15.08 -14.55
CA ARG A 80 -9.29 16.23 -13.84
C ARG A 80 -7.78 16.12 -13.66
N MET A 81 -7.24 14.92 -13.50
CA MET A 81 -5.81 14.71 -13.23
C MET A 81 -5.35 13.27 -13.49
N ARG A 82 -4.03 13.12 -13.61
CA ARG A 82 -3.32 11.86 -13.73
C ARG A 82 -2.29 11.75 -12.61
N ALA A 83 -2.26 10.61 -11.94
CA ALA A 83 -1.31 10.28 -10.89
C ALA A 83 -0.44 9.10 -11.31
N GLU A 84 0.87 9.26 -11.21
CA GLU A 84 1.85 8.22 -11.48
C GLU A 84 2.55 7.88 -10.17
N PHE A 85 2.45 6.64 -9.71
CA PHE A 85 3.05 6.14 -8.47
C PHE A 85 4.17 5.15 -8.78
N GLY A 86 5.04 4.90 -7.79
CA GLY A 86 6.13 3.94 -7.94
C GLY A 86 7.32 4.49 -8.72
N LEU A 87 7.52 5.82 -8.68
CA LEU A 87 8.63 6.50 -9.33
C LEU A 87 9.88 6.49 -8.42
N GLY A 88 11.04 6.78 -9.02
CA GLY A 88 12.33 6.85 -8.33
C GLY A 88 12.90 5.48 -7.96
N ALA A 89 14.17 5.45 -7.51
CA ALA A 89 14.85 4.20 -7.17
C ALA A 89 14.22 3.47 -5.97
N SER A 90 13.51 4.21 -5.11
CA SER A 90 12.83 3.66 -3.92
C SER A 90 11.36 3.29 -4.17
N GLY A 91 10.78 3.65 -5.32
CA GLY A 91 9.34 3.52 -5.58
C GLY A 91 8.45 4.41 -4.70
N ARG A 92 9.03 5.33 -3.91
CA ARG A 92 8.29 6.22 -3.00
C ARG A 92 7.86 7.53 -3.65
N GLU A 93 8.36 7.83 -4.85
CA GLU A 93 7.99 9.05 -5.56
C GLU A 93 6.68 8.84 -6.32
N ALA A 94 5.93 9.93 -6.46
CA ALA A 94 4.76 10.02 -7.31
C ALA A 94 4.77 11.34 -8.09
N ARG A 95 3.99 11.42 -9.16
CA ARG A 95 3.81 12.62 -9.96
C ARG A 95 2.34 12.85 -10.21
N LEU A 96 1.85 14.03 -9.85
CA LEU A 96 0.52 14.49 -10.21
C LEU A 96 0.61 15.42 -11.41
N HIS A 97 -0.18 15.12 -12.44
CA HIS A 97 -0.33 15.96 -13.62
C HIS A 97 -1.78 16.43 -13.72
N TYR A 98 -1.97 17.75 -13.69
CA TYR A 98 -3.24 18.38 -13.94
C TYR A 98 -3.27 18.82 -15.42
N PRO A 99 -4.14 18.29 -16.28
CA PRO A 99 -4.22 18.74 -17.67
C PRO A 99 -4.93 20.11 -17.80
N MET A 100 -5.87 20.41 -16.89
CA MET A 100 -6.65 21.66 -16.92
C MET A 100 -5.90 22.88 -16.36
N LEU A 101 -4.84 22.63 -15.60
CA LEU A 101 -3.92 23.62 -15.04
C LEU A 101 -2.55 23.11 -15.46
N PRO A 102 -1.73 23.79 -16.27
CA PRO A 102 -0.47 23.25 -16.80
C PRO A 102 0.59 23.06 -15.69
N LEU A 103 0.29 22.16 -14.75
CA LEU A 103 0.92 21.97 -13.47
C LEU A 103 1.22 20.49 -13.33
N THR A 104 2.48 20.21 -13.06
CA THR A 104 2.95 18.89 -12.69
C THR A 104 3.65 19.03 -11.36
N ALA A 105 3.19 18.29 -10.35
CA ALA A 105 3.76 18.30 -9.02
C ALA A 105 4.46 16.97 -8.76
N ARG A 106 5.74 17.03 -8.37
CA ARG A 106 6.43 15.85 -7.84
C ARG A 106 6.05 15.67 -6.38
N CYS A 107 5.82 14.43 -5.99
CA CYS A 107 5.41 14.05 -4.64
C CYS A 107 6.31 12.95 -4.10
N VAL A 108 6.52 12.96 -2.79
CA VAL A 108 7.26 11.92 -2.07
C VAL A 108 6.38 11.40 -0.95
N ARG A 109 6.36 10.08 -0.78
CA ARG A 109 5.72 9.43 0.37
C ARG A 109 6.49 9.75 1.64
N ASP A 110 5.83 10.31 2.65
CA ASP A 110 6.36 10.52 4.01
C ASP A 110 6.59 9.16 4.71
#